data_AF-H0SCS7-F1
#
_entry.id   AF-H0SCS7-F1
#
_cell.length_a   1.000
_cell.length_b   1.000
_cell.length_c   1.000
_cell.angle_alpha   90.00
_cell.angle_beta   90.00
_cell.angle_gamma   90.00
#
_symmetry.space_group_name_H-M   'P 1'
#
loop_
_entity.id
_entity.type
_entity.pdbx_description
1 polymer ?
#
loop_
_entity_poly.entity_id
_entity_poly.type
_entity_poly.pdbx_seq_one_letter_code
_entity_poly.pdbx_strand_id
1 'polypeptide(L)' 'MVMALSTASNFAKPDDAFRAIVEAHRGLSEKDSADLDAALVLILANHIGDITVLREAITLAKRRMIDTSQQQQQQQQ' A
#
# COMPACT_ATOMS: atom_id res chain seq x y z
N MET A 1 -18.94 -15.09 -4.67
CA MET A 1 -17.59 -15.63 -4.47
C MET A 1 -16.80 -14.59 -3.71
N VAL A 2 -16.22 -14.93 -2.56
CA VAL A 2 -15.28 -14.04 -1.85
C VAL A 2 -14.02 -13.99 -2.69
N MET A 3 -13.55 -12.80 -3.06
CA MET A 3 -12.26 -12.67 -3.72
C MET A 3 -11.17 -12.63 -2.64
N ALA A 4 -10.15 -13.47 -2.76
CA ALA A 4 -9.01 -13.43 -1.85
C ALA A 4 -8.09 -12.25 -2.18
N LEU A 5 -7.39 -11.71 -1.19
CA LEU A 5 -6.39 -10.66 -1.41
C LEU A 5 -5.27 -11.15 -2.34
N SER A 6 -5.09 -10.49 -3.49
CA SER A 6 -3.90 -10.68 -4.33
C SER A 6 -2.78 -9.74 -3.88
N THR A 7 -1.60 -10.30 -3.62
CA THR A 7 -0.38 -9.54 -3.29
C THR A 7 0.62 -9.48 -4.44
N ALA A 8 0.33 -10.19 -5.54
CA ALA A 8 1.08 -10.10 -6.78
C ALA A 8 0.58 -8.93 -7.63
N SER A 9 1.45 -8.40 -8.50
CA SER A 9 1.03 -7.37 -9.45
C SER A 9 0.01 -7.93 -10.42
N ASN A 10 -1.18 -7.32 -10.46
CA ASN A 10 -2.22 -7.60 -11.45
C ASN A 10 -2.09 -6.69 -12.69
N PHE A 11 -1.11 -5.78 -12.71
CA PHE A 11 -0.87 -4.89 -13.84
C PHE A 11 -0.11 -5.60 -14.95
N ALA A 12 -0.54 -5.39 -16.20
CA ALA A 12 0.20 -5.85 -17.39
C ALA A 12 1.59 -5.20 -17.50
N LYS A 13 1.75 -3.99 -16.95
CA LYS A 13 3.02 -3.26 -16.87
C LYS A 13 3.22 -2.73 -15.45
N PRO A 14 3.85 -3.50 -14.55
CA PRO A 14 4.05 -3.12 -13.15
C PRO A 14 4.83 -1.81 -12.99
N ASP A 15 5.83 -1.57 -13.86
CA ASP A 15 6.67 -0.37 -13.81
C ASP A 15 5.89 0.92 -14.09
N ASP A 16 4.95 0.88 -15.05
CA ASP A 16 4.11 2.03 -15.38
C ASP A 16 3.18 2.37 -14.20
N ALA A 17 2.63 1.35 -13.53
CA ALA A 17 1.79 1.54 -12.36
C ALA A 17 2.58 2.13 -11.19
N PHE A 18 3.79 1.62 -10.94
CA PHE A 18 4.68 2.16 -9.90
C PHE A 18 5.07 3.61 -10.19
N ARG A 19 5.46 3.91 -11.45
CA ARG A 19 5.80 5.27 -11.87
C ARG A 19 4.65 6.24 -11.67
N ALA A 20 3.41 5.84 -11.96
CA ALA A 20 2.23 6.68 -11.76
C ALA A 20 2.05 7.09 -10.29
N ILE A 21 2.31 6.17 -9.36
CA ILE A 21 2.27 6.45 -7.92
C ILE A 21 3.42 7.41 -7.57
N VAL A 22 4.66 7.12 -7.97
CA VAL A 22 5.81 7.97 -7.64
C VAL A 22 5.64 9.40 -8.15
N GLU A 23 5.19 9.57 -9.41
CA GLU A 23 4.97 10.90 -9.96
C GLU A 23 3.83 11.65 -9.27
N ALA A 24 2.83 10.95 -8.72
CA ALA A 24 1.76 11.59 -7.94
C ALA A 24 2.28 12.25 -6.65
N HIS A 25 3.38 11.76 -6.08
CA HIS A 25 4.01 12.33 -4.89
C HIS A 25 5.03 13.44 -5.20
N ARG A 26 5.37 13.64 -6.48
CA ARG A 26 6.45 14.55 -6.87
C ARG A 26 6.10 15.99 -6.54
N GLY A 27 6.96 16.63 -5.75
CA GLY A 27 6.79 18.03 -5.34
C GLY A 27 5.80 18.25 -4.19
N LEU A 28 5.27 17.17 -3.59
CA LEU A 28 4.47 17.25 -2.38
C LEU A 28 5.34 17.35 -1.13
N SER A 29 4.82 18.04 -0.11
CA SER A 29 5.39 17.95 1.24
C SER A 29 5.12 16.57 1.83
N GLU A 30 5.83 16.18 2.91
CA GLU A 30 5.55 14.92 3.62
C GLU A 30 4.10 14.83 4.09
N LYS A 31 3.53 15.95 4.53
CA LYS A 31 2.14 16.01 4.97
C LYS A 31 1.18 15.79 3.80
N ASP A 32 1.38 16.49 2.68
CA ASP A 32 0.49 16.36 1.52
C ASP A 32 0.63 14.99 0.86
N SER A 33 1.82 14.40 0.90
CA SER A 33 2.10 13.02 0.50
C SER A 33 1.28 12.03 1.34
N ALA A 34 1.24 12.21 2.66
CA ALA A 34 0.44 11.35 3.54
C ALA A 34 -1.07 11.53 3.32
N ASP A 35 -1.52 12.75 3.06
CA ASP A 35 -2.93 13.04 2.74
C ASP A 35 -3.33 12.39 1.39
N LEU A 36 -2.45 12.42 0.39
CA LEU A 36 -2.62 11.73 -0.89
C LEU A 36 -2.73 10.21 -0.69
N ASP A 37 -1.83 9.61 0.09
CA ASP A 37 -1.86 8.17 0.40
C ASP A 37 -3.17 7.77 1.06
N ALA A 38 -3.63 8.53 2.06
CA ALA A 38 -4.89 8.25 2.76
C ALA A 38 -6.09 8.32 1.82
N ALA A 39 -6.14 9.34 0.94
CA ALA A 39 -7.19 9.47 -0.06
C ALA A 39 -7.16 8.32 -1.08
N LEU A 40 -5.98 7.96 -1.59
CA LEU A 40 -5.80 6.87 -2.54
C LEU A 40 -6.23 5.53 -1.95
N VAL A 41 -5.80 5.23 -0.72
CA VAL A 41 -6.22 4.01 0.00
C VAL A 41 -7.74 3.93 0.14
N LEU A 42 -8.40 5.04 0.52
CA LEU A 42 -9.86 5.05 0.66
C LEU A 42 -10.57 4.83 -0.68
N ILE A 43 -10.11 5.47 -1.76
CA ILE A 43 -10.67 5.31 -3.10
C ILE A 43 -10.55 3.85 -3.56
N LEU A 44 -9.37 3.24 -3.39
CA LEU A 44 -9.12 1.85 -3.77
C LEU A 44 -9.91 0.87 -2.89
N ALA A 45 -10.04 1.13 -1.59
CA ALA A 45 -10.87 0.33 -0.70
C ALA A 45 -12.34 0.34 -1.12
N ASN A 46 -12.85 1.52 -1.49
CA ASN A 46 -14.21 1.66 -2.02
C ASN A 46 -14.38 0.94 -3.36
N HIS A 47 -13.36 1.00 -4.24
CA HIS A 47 -13.39 0.28 -5.52
C HIS A 47 -13.40 -1.25 -5.34
N ILE A 48 -12.66 -1.77 -4.35
CA ILE A 48 -12.67 -3.20 -4.01
C ILE A 48 -14.04 -3.64 -3.48
N GLY A 49 -14.65 -2.85 -2.59
CA GLY A 49 -16.01 -3.07 -2.09
C GLY A 49 -16.20 -4.30 -1.18
N ASP A 50 -15.12 -5.02 -0.83
CA ASP A 50 -15.13 -6.21 0.03
C ASP A 50 -14.38 -5.95 1.35
N ILE A 51 -15.12 -5.95 2.46
CA ILE A 51 -14.57 -5.72 3.80
C ILE A 51 -13.62 -6.82 4.26
N THR A 52 -13.77 -8.05 3.75
CA THR A 52 -12.88 -9.17 4.07
C THR A 52 -11.51 -8.94 3.46
N VAL A 53 -11.47 -8.58 2.18
CA VAL A 53 -10.22 -8.21 1.48
C VAL A 53 -9.53 -7.04 2.17
N LEU A 54 -10.29 -6.00 2.54
CA LEU A 54 -9.73 -4.84 3.24
C LEU A 54 -9.10 -5.21 4.59
N ARG A 55 -9.76 -6.08 5.38
CA ARG A 55 -9.23 -6.56 6.67
C ARG A 55 -7.97 -7.39 6.52
N GLU A 56 -7.91 -8.25 5.50
CA GLU A 56 -6.71 -9.01 5.17
C GLU A 56 -5.56 -8.07 4.78
N ALA A 57 -5.82 -7.09 3.93
CA ALA A 57 -4.83 -6.10 3.50
C ALA A 57 -4.27 -5.30 4.68
N ILE A 58 -5.13 -4.83 5.59
CA ILE A 58 -4.71 -4.11 6.82
C ILE A 58 -3.84 -5.01 7.70
N THR A 59 -4.21 -6.28 7.86
CA THR A 59 -3.45 -7.24 8.67
C THR A 59 -2.06 -7.46 8.08
N LEU A 60 -1.98 -7.63 6.76
CA LEU A 60 -0.71 -7.81 6.06
C LEU A 60 0.18 -6.55 6.12
N ALA A 61 -0.41 -5.37 5.92
CA ALA A 61 0.31 -4.10 6.02
C ALA A 61 0.95 -3.91 7.40
N LYS A 62 0.20 -4.19 8.48
CA LYS A 62 0.72 -4.14 9.87
C LYS A 62 1.89 -5.10 10.09
N ARG A 63 1.81 -6.33 9.56
CA ARG A 63 2.92 -7.30 9.67
C ARG A 63 4.19 -6.78 8.99
N ARG A 64 4.07 -6.29 7.75
CA ARG A 64 5.22 -5.74 7.00
C ARG A 64 5.90 -4.58 7.74
N MET A 65 5.13 -3.68 8.36
CA MET A 65 5.70 -2.59 9.16
C MET A 65 6.52 -3.10 10.35
N ILE A 66 6.05 -4.15 11.03
CA ILE A 66 6.76 -4.76 12.16
C ILE A 66 8.05 -5.42 11.67
N ASP A 67 7.99 -6.17 10.57
CA ASP A 67 9.16 -6.86 10.00
C ASP A 67 10.25 -5.85 9.59
N THR A 68 9.87 -4.76 8.92
CA THR A 68 10.80 -3.68 8.57
C THR A 68 11.43 -3.03 9.81
N SER A 69 10.65 -2.82 10.88
CA SER A 69 11.15 -2.23 12.13
C SER A 69 12.15 -3.15 12.85
N GLN A 70 11.90 -4.47 12.85
CA GLN A 70 12.82 -5.45 13.44
C GLN A 70 14.13 -5.56 12.66
N GLN A 71 14.08 -5.51 11.32
CA GLN A 71 15.27 -5.54 10.48
C GLN A 71 16.19 -4.33 10.70
N GLN A 72 15.61 -3.14 10.88
CA GLN A 72 16.39 -1.92 11.17
C GLN A 72 17.10 -1.99 12.54
N GLN A 73 16.48 -2.61 13.55
CA GLN A 73 17.10 -2.77 14.88
C GLN A 73 18.23 -3.80 14.91
N GLN A 74 18.19 -4.83 14.06
CA GLN A 74 19.25 -5.84 13.97
C GLN A 74 20.49 -5.35 13.20
N GLN A 75 20.35 -4.39 12.29
CA GLN A 75 21.48 -3.81 11.57
C GLN A 75 22.22 -2.72 12.36
N GLN A 76 21.66 -2.26 13.48
CA GLN A 76 22.26 -1.24 14.36
C GLN A 76 22.96 -1.85 15.60
N GLN A 77 22.99 -3.18 15.73
CA GLN A 77 23.74 -3.94 16.74
C GLN A 77 24.86 -4.74 16.09
#